data_AF-A0A935S3T1-F1
#
_entry.id   AF-A0A935S3T1-F1
#
_cell.length_a   1.000
_cell.length_b   1.000
_cell.length_c   1.000
_cell.angle_alpha   90.00
_cell.angle_beta   90.00
_cell.angle_gamma   90.00
#
_symmetry.space_group_name_H-M   'P 1'
#
loop_
_entity.id
_entity.type
_entity.pdbx_description
1 polymer ?
#
loop_
_entity_poly.entity_id
_entity_poly.type
_entity_poly.pdbx_seq_one_letter_code
_entity_poly.pdbx_strand_id
1 'polypeptide(L)'
;MGVVLNAAYVNDHFQANAETRFYFNLRSLGPRKKHGEITTSLGVLYGYGKRNTWYNPFYNSVSNQTGYKYAVAYSYNAYWNKIKTSQRTGIVALQFDKITVINENDLWAPPSLDKFRTAGFLIQFQHDSLFQAAINFSMWTGKMGFQTPSTYAHFRFGCYMDTVGSVYPNYSHGLMSGQFKYYVGYGQNAQANIGVDAEQVRNVVQNKMIHDMRFLPKSWIKNKNCHIPMLDDKGNQYLYLEGQKIRPAKFYFNVGGNEGLFY
;
A
#
# COMPACT_ATOMS: atom_id res chain seq x y z
N MET A 1 8.34 13.28 -9.88
CA MET A 1 7.54 14.08 -10.85
C MET A 1 6.92 13.12 -11.83
N GLY A 2 5.70 13.39 -12.28
CA GLY A 2 5.03 12.50 -13.20
C GLY A 2 3.78 13.08 -13.82
N VAL A 3 3.18 12.30 -14.70
CA VAL A 3 1.89 12.58 -15.34
C VAL A 3 0.98 11.40 -15.04
N VAL A 4 -0.28 11.71 -14.71
CA VAL A 4 -1.33 10.70 -14.52
C VAL A 4 -2.42 10.90 -15.58
N LEU A 5 -2.85 9.81 -16.17
CA LEU A 5 -4.01 9.72 -17.05
C LEU A 5 -5.04 8.83 -16.38
N ASN A 6 -6.25 9.36 -16.19
CA ASN A 6 -7.38 8.65 -15.63
C ASN A 6 -8.52 8.61 -16.64
N ALA A 7 -9.16 7.45 -16.77
CA ALA A 7 -10.40 7.28 -17.51
C ALA A 7 -11.39 6.52 -16.62
N ALA A 8 -12.64 6.96 -16.61
CA ALA A 8 -13.72 6.30 -15.91
C ALA A 8 -14.92 6.17 -16.86
N TYR A 9 -15.50 4.97 -16.89
CA TYR A 9 -16.76 4.69 -17.56
C TYR A 9 -17.79 4.28 -16.51
N VAL A 10 -18.88 5.02 -16.41
CA VAL A 10 -19.94 4.82 -15.42
C VAL A 10 -21.22 4.42 -16.14
N ASN A 11 -21.81 3.30 -15.74
CA ASN A 11 -23.13 2.85 -16.16
C ASN A 11 -23.95 2.48 -14.93
N ASP A 12 -24.69 3.47 -14.42
CA ASP A 12 -25.51 3.38 -13.21
C ASP A 12 -24.75 2.78 -12.01
N HIS A 13 -25.03 1.53 -11.64
CA HIS A 13 -24.39 0.85 -10.53
C HIS A 13 -22.95 0.39 -10.83
N PHE A 14 -22.58 0.25 -12.10
CA PHE A 14 -21.27 -0.29 -12.49
C PHE A 14 -20.34 0.80 -12.97
N GLN A 15 -19.07 0.68 -12.61
CA GLN A 15 -18.02 1.58 -13.10
C GLN A 15 -16.75 0.80 -13.41
N ALA A 16 -16.10 1.17 -14.51
CA ALA A 16 -14.76 0.74 -14.86
C ALA A 16 -13.80 1.93 -14.81
N ASN A 17 -12.64 1.74 -14.20
CA ASN A 17 -11.57 2.72 -14.08
C ASN A 17 -10.31 2.23 -14.78
N ALA A 18 -9.64 3.11 -15.49
CA ALA A 18 -8.29 2.88 -15.99
C ALA A 18 -7.40 4.04 -15.57
N GLU A 19 -6.24 3.73 -15.01
CA GLU A 19 -5.25 4.72 -14.61
C GLU A 19 -3.89 4.32 -15.18
N THR A 20 -3.17 5.29 -15.71
CA THR A 20 -1.76 5.13 -16.07
C THR A 20 -0.96 6.29 -15.54
N ARG A 21 0.10 5.98 -14.80
CA ARG A 21 1.01 6.96 -14.20
C ARG A 21 2.40 6.77 -14.78
N PHE A 22 3.01 7.87 -15.19
CA PHE A 22 4.38 7.93 -15.64
C PHE A 22 5.18 8.74 -14.62
N TYR A 23 6.11 8.10 -13.94
CA TYR A 23 6.96 8.74 -12.94
C TYR A 23 8.41 8.80 -13.40
N PHE A 24 9.06 9.93 -13.09
CA PHE A 24 10.50 10.01 -12.93
C PHE A 24 10.82 10.15 -11.46
N ASN A 25 11.36 9.08 -10.89
CA ASN A 25 11.68 8.94 -9.48
C ASN A 25 13.10 9.42 -9.21
N LEU A 26 13.25 10.54 -8.49
CA LEU A 26 14.54 11.01 -7.95
C LEU A 26 14.87 10.32 -6.63
N ARG A 27 13.83 10.06 -5.84
CA ARG A 27 13.83 9.29 -4.59
C ARG A 27 12.56 8.45 -4.58
N SER A 28 12.63 7.24 -4.07
CA SER A 28 11.48 6.38 -3.81
C SER A 28 11.68 5.68 -2.47
N LEU A 29 10.65 4.97 -1.99
CA LEU A 29 10.77 4.10 -0.81
C LEU A 29 11.72 2.91 -1.05
N GLY A 30 11.92 2.54 -2.31
CA GLY A 30 12.87 1.52 -2.68
C GLY A 30 14.33 2.02 -2.74
N PRO A 31 15.18 1.36 -3.54
CA PRO A 31 16.57 1.78 -3.70
C PRO A 31 16.69 3.22 -4.17
N ARG A 32 17.67 3.96 -3.63
CA ARG A 32 17.98 5.36 -3.98
C ARG A 32 18.62 5.50 -5.37
N LYS A 33 17.93 5.04 -6.40
CA LYS A 33 18.34 5.09 -7.80
C LYS A 33 17.35 5.94 -8.58
N LYS A 34 17.87 6.84 -9.43
CA LYS A 34 17.03 7.56 -10.39
C LYS A 34 16.49 6.57 -11.42
N HIS A 35 15.18 6.58 -11.66
CA HIS A 35 14.57 5.69 -12.64
C HIS A 35 13.22 6.22 -13.12
N GLY A 36 12.86 5.81 -14.35
CA GLY A 36 11.48 5.89 -14.81
C GLY A 36 10.67 4.71 -14.26
N GLU A 37 9.43 4.98 -13.91
CA GLU A 37 8.45 3.97 -13.53
C GLU A 37 7.12 4.24 -14.25
N ILE A 38 6.50 3.19 -14.76
CA ILE A 38 5.14 3.23 -15.29
C ILE A 38 4.27 2.39 -14.37
N THR A 39 3.15 2.93 -13.92
CA THR A 39 2.13 2.18 -13.19
C THR A 39 0.86 2.16 -14.03
N THR A 40 0.32 0.97 -14.27
CA THR A 40 -0.94 0.77 -14.99
C THR A 40 -1.93 0.09 -14.07
N SER A 41 -3.15 0.61 -13.98
CA SER A 41 -4.20 0.09 -13.12
C SER A 41 -5.51 -0.05 -13.86
N LEU A 42 -6.21 -1.16 -13.63
CA LEU A 42 -7.54 -1.43 -14.15
C LEU A 42 -8.46 -1.80 -12.99
N GLY A 43 -9.48 -0.98 -12.78
CA GLY A 43 -10.42 -1.11 -11.70
C GLY A 43 -11.85 -1.35 -12.16
N VAL A 44 -12.60 -2.08 -11.35
CA VAL A 44 -14.05 -2.26 -11.46
C VAL A 44 -14.69 -1.96 -10.13
N LEU A 45 -15.88 -1.36 -10.17
CA LEU A 45 -16.62 -0.95 -9.00
C LEU A 45 -18.12 -1.22 -9.18
N TYR A 46 -18.77 -1.62 -8.09
CA TYR A 46 -20.21 -1.71 -7.97
C TYR A 46 -20.69 -0.79 -6.85
N GLY A 47 -21.49 0.22 -7.19
CA GLY A 47 -22.10 1.17 -6.27
C GLY A 47 -23.56 0.82 -5.98
N TYR A 48 -24.03 1.05 -4.76
CA TYR A 48 -25.40 0.74 -4.33
C TYR A 48 -25.93 1.65 -3.22
N GLY A 49 -27.24 1.58 -2.99
CA GLY A 49 -27.95 2.32 -1.94
C GLY A 49 -28.39 3.72 -2.39
N LYS A 50 -28.46 4.67 -1.44
CA LYS A 50 -28.84 6.05 -1.76
C LYS A 50 -27.72 6.74 -2.53
N ARG A 51 -28.08 7.68 -3.39
CA ARG A 51 -27.11 8.54 -4.08
C ARG A 51 -26.68 9.71 -3.19
N ASN A 52 -25.45 10.15 -3.39
CA ASN A 52 -24.90 11.38 -2.83
C ASN A 52 -25.48 12.59 -3.56
N THR A 53 -25.59 13.69 -2.83
CA THR A 53 -25.99 15.00 -3.37
C THR A 53 -24.82 15.78 -3.96
N TRP A 54 -23.62 15.22 -3.90
CA TRP A 54 -22.36 15.84 -4.31
C TRP A 54 -21.57 14.89 -5.20
N TYR A 55 -20.71 15.46 -6.02
CA TYR A 55 -19.87 14.75 -6.98
C TYR A 55 -18.49 14.44 -6.40
N ASN A 56 -17.91 13.28 -6.71
CA ASN A 56 -16.57 12.91 -6.25
C ASN A 56 -15.48 13.33 -7.27
N PRO A 57 -14.72 14.41 -7.03
CA PRO A 57 -13.69 14.87 -7.96
C PRO A 57 -12.35 14.12 -7.83
N PHE A 58 -12.23 13.20 -6.87
CA PHE A 58 -10.97 12.49 -6.61
C PHE A 58 -10.92 11.20 -7.43
N TYR A 59 -10.22 11.25 -8.56
CA TYR A 59 -10.03 10.11 -9.45
C TYR A 59 -8.86 9.24 -9.02
N ASN A 60 -9.08 7.93 -9.01
CA ASN A 60 -8.07 6.88 -8.94
C ASN A 60 -8.69 5.55 -9.42
N SER A 61 -7.91 4.47 -9.44
CA SER A 61 -8.39 3.18 -9.95
C SER A 61 -9.55 2.56 -9.17
N VAL A 62 -9.80 2.96 -7.92
CA VAL A 62 -10.91 2.47 -7.09
C VAL A 62 -11.85 3.57 -6.60
N SER A 63 -11.78 4.77 -7.19
CA SER A 63 -12.68 5.85 -6.82
C SER A 63 -14.09 5.59 -7.33
N ASN A 64 -15.07 6.07 -6.56
CA ASN A 64 -16.48 5.96 -6.90
C ASN A 64 -16.99 7.24 -7.55
N GLN A 65 -17.31 7.17 -8.84
CA GLN A 65 -17.96 8.21 -9.63
C GLN A 65 -19.42 7.85 -9.97
N THR A 66 -19.94 6.70 -9.52
CA THR A 66 -21.35 6.30 -9.72
C THR A 66 -22.34 7.21 -8.99
N GLY A 67 -21.88 7.92 -7.96
CA GLY A 67 -22.71 8.74 -7.08
C GLY A 67 -23.41 7.96 -5.98
N TYR A 68 -23.34 6.63 -5.94
CA TYR A 68 -23.89 5.84 -4.82
C TYR A 68 -23.07 6.00 -3.53
N LYS A 69 -23.75 5.97 -2.38
CA LYS A 69 -23.13 6.08 -1.06
C LYS A 69 -22.26 4.89 -0.70
N TYR A 70 -22.66 3.69 -1.09
CA TYR A 70 -21.93 2.48 -0.78
C TYR A 70 -21.31 1.94 -2.06
N ALA A 71 -20.09 1.41 -1.96
CA ALA A 71 -19.44 0.77 -3.09
C ALA A 71 -18.44 -0.29 -2.67
N VAL A 72 -18.26 -1.28 -3.54
CA VAL A 72 -17.17 -2.25 -3.47
C VAL A 72 -16.38 -2.12 -4.75
N ALA A 73 -15.06 -2.01 -4.64
CA ALA A 73 -14.17 -1.86 -5.77
C ALA A 73 -12.98 -2.81 -5.68
N TYR A 74 -12.51 -3.22 -6.85
CA TYR A 74 -11.27 -3.96 -7.02
C TYR A 74 -10.45 -3.31 -8.13
N SER A 75 -9.14 -3.21 -7.96
CA SER A 75 -8.21 -2.79 -9.02
C SER A 75 -7.03 -3.73 -9.10
N TYR A 76 -6.66 -4.09 -10.31
CA TYR A 76 -5.40 -4.74 -10.62
C TYR A 76 -4.37 -3.70 -11.03
N ASN A 77 -3.18 -3.72 -10.41
CA ASN A 77 -2.09 -2.79 -10.69
C ASN A 77 -0.86 -3.53 -11.18
N ALA A 78 -0.12 -2.91 -12.10
CA ALA A 78 1.19 -3.37 -12.54
C ALA A 78 2.19 -2.21 -12.56
N TYR A 79 3.35 -2.45 -11.94
CA TYR A 79 4.46 -1.51 -11.83
C TYR A 79 5.60 -1.98 -12.71
N TRP A 80 6.11 -1.09 -13.54
CA TRP A 80 7.12 -1.36 -14.55
C TRP A 80 8.32 -0.43 -14.40
N ASN A 81 9.51 -0.99 -14.14
CA ASN A 81 10.74 -0.21 -14.07
C ASN A 81 11.98 -1.06 -14.41
N LYS A 82 13.13 -0.39 -14.59
CA LYS A 82 14.42 -1.03 -14.91
C LYS A 82 15.28 -1.35 -13.68
N ILE A 83 14.81 -1.04 -12.47
CA ILE A 83 15.59 -1.21 -11.23
C ILE A 83 15.30 -2.54 -10.53
N LYS A 84 14.68 -3.51 -11.22
CA LYS A 84 14.31 -4.84 -10.70
C LYS A 84 13.28 -4.78 -9.57
N THR A 85 12.38 -3.79 -9.57
CA THR A 85 11.26 -3.69 -8.61
C THR A 85 9.88 -3.76 -9.26
N SER A 86 9.81 -4.25 -10.50
CA SER A 86 8.53 -4.51 -11.18
C SER A 86 7.72 -5.55 -10.43
N GLN A 87 6.43 -5.28 -10.29
CA GLN A 87 5.51 -6.07 -9.47
C GLN A 87 4.07 -5.88 -9.94
N ARG A 88 3.21 -6.83 -9.57
CA ARG A 88 1.76 -6.70 -9.67
C ARG A 88 1.17 -6.73 -8.26
N THR A 89 0.14 -5.92 -8.04
CA THR A 89 -0.62 -5.87 -6.80
C THR A 89 -2.09 -5.72 -7.14
N GLY A 90 -2.96 -6.01 -6.16
CA GLY A 90 -4.37 -5.65 -6.28
C GLY A 90 -4.78 -4.74 -5.13
N ILE A 91 -5.80 -3.93 -5.39
CA ILE A 91 -6.45 -3.06 -4.43
C ILE A 91 -7.88 -3.54 -4.24
N VAL A 92 -8.31 -3.64 -2.99
CA VAL A 92 -9.73 -3.77 -2.62
C VAL A 92 -10.13 -2.49 -1.89
N ALA A 93 -11.27 -1.90 -2.26
CA ALA A 93 -11.84 -0.76 -1.57
C ALA A 93 -13.29 -1.01 -1.17
N LEU A 94 -13.63 -0.63 0.05
CA LEU A 94 -14.98 -0.67 0.60
C LEU A 94 -15.37 0.75 1.00
N GLN A 95 -16.40 1.29 0.37
CA GLN A 95 -16.93 2.61 0.66
C GLN A 95 -18.25 2.52 1.42
N PHE A 96 -18.33 3.31 2.48
CA PHE A 96 -19.46 3.50 3.37
C PHE A 96 -19.75 5.00 3.52
N ASP A 97 -20.55 5.53 2.60
CA ASP A 97 -20.87 6.95 2.46
C ASP A 97 -19.58 7.80 2.32
N LYS A 98 -19.23 8.53 3.38
CA LYS A 98 -18.04 9.40 3.44
C LYS A 98 -16.77 8.67 3.86
N ILE A 99 -16.86 7.43 4.34
CA ILE A 99 -15.72 6.65 4.81
C ILE A 99 -15.36 5.58 3.78
N THR A 100 -14.09 5.48 3.43
CA THR A 100 -13.57 4.44 2.54
C THR A 100 -12.38 3.75 3.17
N VAL A 101 -12.41 2.42 3.18
CA VAL A 101 -11.28 1.57 3.59
C VAL A 101 -10.68 0.98 2.32
N ILE A 102 -9.37 1.17 2.13
CA ILE A 102 -8.63 0.70 0.95
C ILE A 102 -7.45 -0.14 1.40
N ASN A 103 -7.27 -1.30 0.78
CA ASN A 103 -6.12 -2.16 1.00
C ASN A 103 -5.45 -2.52 -0.32
N GLU A 104 -4.13 -2.36 -0.40
CA GLU A 104 -3.30 -2.87 -1.49
C GLU A 104 -2.45 -4.03 -0.99
N ASN A 105 -2.38 -5.13 -1.74
CA ASN A 105 -1.49 -6.25 -1.45
C ASN A 105 -1.28 -7.11 -2.71
N ASP A 106 -0.19 -7.87 -2.78
CA ASP A 106 0.06 -8.79 -3.91
C ASP A 106 -0.74 -10.10 -3.84
N LEU A 107 -1.33 -10.42 -2.69
CA LEU A 107 -2.33 -11.48 -2.51
C LEU A 107 -3.50 -11.35 -3.48
N TRP A 108 -3.86 -10.11 -3.81
CA TRP A 108 -4.94 -9.77 -4.72
C TRP A 108 -4.53 -9.85 -6.21
N ALA A 109 -3.25 -10.06 -6.53
CA ALA A 109 -2.75 -10.12 -7.90
C ALA A 109 -1.62 -11.16 -8.06
N PRO A 110 -1.96 -12.45 -8.27
CA PRO A 110 -1.00 -13.53 -8.30
C PRO A 110 0.17 -13.33 -9.29
N PRO A 111 1.38 -13.82 -8.95
CA PRO A 111 1.74 -14.53 -7.72
C PRO A 111 2.03 -13.57 -6.55
N SER A 112 1.57 -13.96 -5.36
CA SER A 112 1.91 -13.29 -4.10
C SER A 112 3.32 -13.71 -3.66
N LEU A 113 4.18 -12.72 -3.45
CA LEU A 113 5.62 -12.91 -3.21
C LEU A 113 6.16 -12.03 -2.08
N ASP A 114 5.32 -11.18 -1.48
CA ASP A 114 5.64 -10.22 -0.43
C ASP A 114 6.93 -9.44 -0.74
N LYS A 115 7.04 -8.85 -1.93
CA LYS A 115 8.23 -8.08 -2.35
C LYS A 115 7.87 -6.65 -2.70
N PHE A 116 8.82 -5.74 -2.57
CA PHE A 116 8.69 -4.32 -2.95
C PHE A 116 7.48 -3.67 -2.32
N ARG A 117 6.37 -3.48 -3.02
CA ARG A 117 5.14 -2.85 -2.51
C ARG A 117 4.31 -3.93 -1.80
N THR A 118 4.66 -4.20 -0.55
CA THR A 118 4.15 -5.38 0.17
C THR A 118 2.74 -5.19 0.68
N ALA A 119 2.41 -4.01 1.22
CA ALA A 119 1.06 -3.74 1.70
C ALA A 119 0.77 -2.24 1.78
N GLY A 120 -0.43 -1.84 1.36
CA GLY A 120 -1.01 -0.52 1.59
C GLY A 120 -2.30 -0.65 2.39
N PHE A 121 -2.54 0.26 3.32
CA PHE A 121 -3.82 0.35 4.04
C PHE A 121 -4.19 1.81 4.27
N LEU A 122 -5.39 2.20 3.88
CA LEU A 122 -5.90 3.56 3.98
C LEU A 122 -7.29 3.54 4.60
N ILE A 123 -7.49 4.33 5.65
CA ILE A 123 -8.83 4.69 6.11
C ILE A 123 -9.02 6.16 5.80
N GLN A 124 -9.97 6.47 4.92
CA GLN A 124 -10.18 7.79 4.37
C GLN A 124 -11.58 8.29 4.69
N PHE A 125 -11.67 9.54 5.12
CA PHE A 125 -12.89 10.33 5.17
C PHE A 125 -12.91 11.33 4.01
N GLN A 126 -14.06 11.47 3.36
CA GLN A 126 -14.29 12.45 2.31
C GLN A 126 -15.36 13.47 2.74
N HIS A 127 -14.98 14.74 2.72
CA HIS A 127 -15.92 15.84 2.89
C HIS A 127 -16.37 16.35 1.53
N ASP A 128 -17.47 15.77 1.06
CA ASP A 128 -18.16 16.13 -0.17
C ASP A 128 -17.18 16.22 -1.36
N SER A 129 -17.22 17.30 -2.14
CA SER A 129 -16.30 17.55 -3.25
C SER A 129 -15.03 18.31 -2.85
N LEU A 130 -14.83 18.65 -1.58
CA LEU A 130 -13.78 19.58 -1.15
C LEU A 130 -12.46 18.91 -0.79
N PHE A 131 -12.49 17.94 0.13
CA PHE A 131 -11.26 17.32 0.63
C PHE A 131 -11.44 15.86 1.06
N GLN A 132 -10.32 15.16 1.14
CA GLN A 132 -10.18 13.84 1.75
C GLN A 132 -9.10 13.92 2.86
N ALA A 133 -9.40 13.34 4.01
CA ALA A 133 -8.44 13.16 5.11
C ALA A 133 -8.32 11.68 5.42
N ALA A 134 -7.10 11.18 5.66
CA ALA A 134 -6.89 9.75 5.87
C ALA A 134 -5.75 9.43 6.82
N ILE A 135 -5.77 8.21 7.36
CA ILE A 135 -4.59 7.56 7.93
C ILE A 135 -4.09 6.56 6.90
N ASN A 136 -2.85 6.75 6.45
CA ASN A 136 -2.19 5.96 5.41
C ASN A 136 -1.06 5.13 6.00
N PHE A 137 -1.09 3.83 5.73
CA PHE A 137 0.01 2.90 5.94
C PHE A 137 0.51 2.40 4.59
N SER A 138 1.80 2.58 4.31
CA SER A 138 2.44 2.08 3.10
C SER A 138 3.71 1.32 3.49
N MET A 139 3.86 0.11 2.96
CA MET A 139 4.95 -0.78 3.33
C MET A 139 5.76 -1.19 2.12
N TRP A 140 7.08 -1.08 2.27
CA TRP A 140 7.99 -1.50 1.22
C TRP A 140 9.05 -2.46 1.77
N THR A 141 9.40 -3.52 1.06
CA THR A 141 10.50 -4.42 1.44
C THR A 141 11.34 -4.87 0.25
N GLY A 142 12.56 -5.33 0.53
CA GLY A 142 13.33 -6.13 -0.42
C GLY A 142 12.56 -7.38 -0.88
N LYS A 143 13.09 -8.05 -1.89
CA LYS A 143 12.56 -9.35 -2.32
C LYS A 143 12.78 -10.38 -1.20
N MET A 144 11.77 -11.18 -0.88
CA MET A 144 11.94 -12.28 0.07
C MET A 144 12.85 -13.38 -0.51
N GLY A 145 13.64 -14.00 0.36
CA GLY A 145 14.41 -15.20 0.05
C GLY A 145 13.73 -16.43 0.61
N PHE A 146 14.45 -17.23 1.39
CA PHE A 146 14.00 -18.54 1.84
C PHE A 146 13.30 -18.47 3.19
N GLN A 147 12.34 -19.38 3.40
CA GLN A 147 11.79 -19.61 4.72
C GLN A 147 12.85 -20.30 5.59
N THR A 148 13.21 -19.66 6.71
CA THR A 148 14.20 -20.16 7.66
C THR A 148 13.55 -20.47 9.00
N PRO A 149 13.73 -21.69 9.55
CA PRO A 149 13.23 -22.04 10.87
C PRO A 149 13.84 -21.15 11.97
N SER A 150 13.07 -20.87 13.01
CA SER A 150 13.54 -20.17 14.19
C SER A 150 12.82 -20.66 15.44
N THR A 151 13.56 -20.77 16.54
CA THR A 151 13.04 -21.14 17.86
C THR A 151 12.65 -19.93 18.71
N TYR A 152 13.00 -18.71 18.30
CA TYR A 152 12.65 -17.49 19.04
C TYR A 152 11.13 -17.26 19.08
N ALA A 153 10.59 -17.05 20.29
CA ALA A 153 9.16 -16.87 20.55
C ALA A 153 8.54 -15.67 19.81
N HIS A 154 9.36 -14.72 19.34
CA HIS A 154 8.90 -13.60 18.53
C HIS A 154 8.32 -14.03 17.17
N PHE A 155 8.71 -15.19 16.65
CA PHE A 155 8.22 -15.76 15.40
C PHE A 155 7.12 -16.79 15.67
N ARG A 156 5.85 -16.37 15.60
CA ARG A 156 4.69 -17.20 16.00
C ARG A 156 4.64 -18.58 15.36
N PHE A 157 4.99 -18.68 14.07
CA PHE A 157 4.99 -19.96 13.34
C PHE A 157 6.35 -20.66 13.31
N GLY A 158 7.31 -20.18 14.10
CA GLY A 158 8.66 -20.75 14.22
C GLY A 158 9.51 -20.56 12.96
N CYS A 159 9.28 -19.48 12.21
CA CYS A 159 10.04 -19.19 11.00
C CYS A 159 10.04 -17.70 10.64
N TYR A 160 11.06 -17.31 9.88
CA TYR A 160 11.16 -16.00 9.25
C TYR A 160 11.58 -16.13 7.77
N MET A 161 11.38 -15.07 6.99
CA MET A 161 11.87 -14.98 5.62
C MET A 161 13.30 -14.42 5.62
N ASP A 162 14.29 -15.27 5.36
CA ASP A 162 15.67 -14.83 5.16
C ASP A 162 15.78 -14.10 3.82
N THR A 163 16.31 -12.88 3.86
CA THR A 163 16.47 -12.01 2.70
C THR A 163 17.95 -11.91 2.27
N VAL A 164 18.89 -12.56 2.95
CA VAL A 164 20.31 -12.48 2.60
C VAL A 164 20.52 -12.90 1.14
N GLY A 165 21.28 -12.08 0.39
CA GLY A 165 21.53 -12.31 -1.04
C GLY A 165 20.36 -12.00 -1.99
N SER A 166 19.21 -11.57 -1.47
CA SER A 166 18.06 -11.22 -2.29
C SER A 166 18.21 -9.83 -2.95
N VAL A 167 17.18 -9.39 -3.68
CA VAL A 167 17.15 -8.08 -4.31
C VAL A 167 16.73 -7.02 -3.29
N TYR A 168 17.63 -6.08 -2.98
CA TYR A 168 17.44 -4.99 -2.01
C TYR A 168 17.08 -5.44 -0.58
N PRO A 169 17.83 -6.39 0.01
CA PRO A 169 17.48 -7.00 1.29
C PRO A 169 17.61 -6.04 2.48
N ASN A 170 18.38 -4.97 2.30
CA ASN A 170 18.62 -3.92 3.29
C ASN A 170 17.65 -2.73 3.15
N TYR A 171 16.55 -2.90 2.42
CA TYR A 171 15.49 -1.90 2.29
C TYR A 171 14.19 -2.47 2.85
N SER A 172 13.64 -1.75 3.82
CA SER A 172 12.38 -2.03 4.48
C SER A 172 11.83 -0.70 4.96
N HIS A 173 10.55 -0.46 4.76
CA HIS A 173 9.87 0.77 5.14
C HIS A 173 8.48 0.43 5.65
N GLY A 174 8.12 1.06 6.77
CA GLY A 174 6.79 1.00 7.36
C GLY A 174 6.33 2.42 7.60
N LEU A 175 5.66 3.00 6.60
CA LEU A 175 5.14 4.34 6.72
C LEU A 175 3.80 4.32 7.45
N MET A 176 3.63 5.23 8.40
CA MET A 176 2.33 5.60 8.97
C MET A 176 2.23 7.12 8.90
N SER A 177 1.18 7.63 8.26
CA SER A 177 1.01 9.08 8.08
C SER A 177 -0.44 9.53 8.15
N GLY A 178 -0.63 10.76 8.62
CA GLY A 178 -1.84 11.52 8.33
C GLY A 178 -1.73 12.12 6.93
N GLN A 179 -2.75 11.89 6.12
CA GLN A 179 -2.85 12.32 4.73
C GLN A 179 -3.99 13.31 4.59
N PHE A 180 -3.74 14.43 3.91
CA PHE A 180 -4.75 15.40 3.54
C PHE A 180 -4.68 15.69 2.05
N LYS A 181 -5.82 15.63 1.37
CA LYS A 181 -5.95 15.87 -0.07
C LYS A 181 -7.06 16.89 -0.32
N TYR A 182 -6.76 17.94 -1.06
CA TYR A 182 -7.67 19.03 -1.36
C TYR A 182 -7.93 19.14 -2.86
N TYR A 183 -9.18 19.30 -3.25
CA TYR A 183 -9.56 19.49 -4.64
C TYR A 183 -9.25 20.92 -5.11
N VAL A 184 -8.46 21.06 -6.18
CA VAL A 184 -8.01 22.38 -6.69
C VAL A 184 -8.63 22.75 -8.04
N GLY A 185 -9.64 22.01 -8.50
CA GLY A 185 -10.31 22.26 -9.78
C GLY A 185 -9.83 21.33 -10.91
N TYR A 186 -10.62 21.22 -11.99
CA TYR A 186 -10.28 20.46 -13.21
C TYR A 186 -9.84 19.00 -12.98
N GLY A 187 -10.45 18.33 -11.99
CA GLY A 187 -10.06 16.97 -11.59
C GLY A 187 -8.68 16.85 -10.92
N GLN A 188 -8.03 17.98 -10.62
CA GLN A 188 -6.73 18.03 -9.97
C GLN A 188 -6.85 18.12 -8.45
N ASN A 189 -5.88 17.57 -7.74
CA ASN A 189 -5.79 17.68 -6.28
C ASN A 189 -4.36 17.96 -5.81
N ALA A 190 -4.25 18.64 -4.67
CA ALA A 190 -3.01 18.78 -3.91
C ALA A 190 -3.08 17.86 -2.68
N GLN A 191 -1.99 17.17 -2.36
CA GLN A 191 -1.88 16.24 -1.25
C GLN A 191 -0.66 16.54 -0.39
N ALA A 192 -0.83 16.37 0.92
CA ALA A 192 0.26 16.37 1.90
C ALA A 192 0.13 15.15 2.81
N ASN A 193 1.28 14.56 3.17
CA ASN A 193 1.39 13.45 4.10
C ASN A 193 2.43 13.80 5.16
N ILE A 194 2.11 13.62 6.44
CA ILE A 194 3.03 13.83 7.57
C ILE A 194 2.97 12.58 8.47
N GLY A 195 4.12 12.05 8.86
CA GLY A 195 4.15 10.87 9.71
C GLY A 195 5.54 10.33 10.01
N VAL A 196 5.63 9.01 10.11
CA VAL A 196 6.84 8.28 10.50
C VAL A 196 7.13 7.12 9.56
N ASP A 197 8.40 6.87 9.30
CA ASP A 197 8.94 5.64 8.71
C ASP A 197 9.64 4.82 9.79
N ALA A 198 9.10 3.66 10.12
CA ALA A 198 9.62 2.81 11.19
C ALA A 198 9.41 1.32 10.88
N GLU A 199 10.42 0.49 11.18
CA GLU A 199 10.30 -0.97 11.06
C GLU A 199 9.18 -1.54 11.93
N GLN A 200 8.93 -0.90 13.07
CA GLN A 200 7.91 -1.27 14.03
C GLN A 200 6.50 -1.14 13.43
N VAL A 201 6.25 -0.11 12.60
CA VAL A 201 4.97 0.06 11.90
C VAL A 201 4.74 -1.14 10.98
N ARG A 202 5.72 -1.46 10.11
CA ARG A 202 5.63 -2.62 9.22
C ARG A 202 5.45 -3.92 10.00
N ASN A 203 6.23 -4.13 11.06
CA ASN A 203 6.16 -5.34 11.88
C ASN A 203 4.78 -5.51 12.55
N VAL A 204 4.19 -4.43 13.06
CA VAL A 204 2.86 -4.49 13.68
C VAL A 204 1.79 -4.83 12.65
N VAL A 205 1.78 -4.14 11.51
CA VAL A 205 0.72 -4.33 10.51
C VAL A 205 0.94 -5.63 9.73
N GLN A 206 2.11 -5.83 9.14
CA GLN A 206 2.38 -7.01 8.31
C GLN A 206 2.55 -8.28 9.15
N ASN A 207 3.49 -8.32 10.08
CA ASN A 207 3.79 -9.57 10.80
C ASN A 207 2.74 -9.89 11.88
N LYS A 208 2.47 -8.94 12.79
CA LYS A 208 1.65 -9.22 13.98
C LYS A 208 0.15 -9.24 13.71
N MET A 209 -0.34 -8.44 12.76
CA MET A 209 -1.76 -8.42 12.40
C MET A 209 -2.05 -9.41 11.28
N ILE A 210 -1.36 -9.31 10.13
CA ILE A 210 -1.65 -10.13 8.95
C ILE A 210 -1.01 -11.52 9.01
N HIS A 211 0.32 -11.64 9.18
CA HIS A 211 0.99 -12.95 9.08
C HIS A 211 0.64 -13.84 10.27
N ASP A 212 0.59 -13.30 11.48
CA ASP A 212 0.17 -14.06 12.67
C ASP A 212 -1.29 -14.55 12.59
N MET A 213 -2.12 -13.90 11.76
CA MET A 213 -3.54 -14.20 11.57
C MET A 213 -4.29 -14.35 12.91
N ARG A 214 -3.98 -13.51 13.91
CA ARG A 214 -4.56 -13.63 15.26
C ARG A 214 -6.08 -13.42 15.29
N PHE A 215 -6.60 -12.77 14.26
CA PHE A 215 -8.03 -12.52 14.07
C PHE A 215 -8.78 -13.73 13.50
N LEU A 216 -8.08 -14.80 13.09
CA LEU A 216 -8.69 -16.05 12.61
C LEU A 216 -8.59 -17.17 13.66
N PRO A 217 -9.60 -18.05 13.76
CA PRO A 217 -9.50 -19.29 14.54
C PRO A 217 -8.32 -20.14 14.07
N LYS A 218 -7.58 -20.76 15.01
CA LYS A 218 -6.40 -21.59 14.69
C LYS A 218 -6.71 -22.71 13.69
N SER A 219 -7.91 -23.29 13.75
CA SER A 219 -8.37 -24.34 12.84
C SER A 219 -8.51 -23.88 11.38
N TRP A 220 -8.61 -22.58 11.12
CA TRP A 220 -8.73 -22.02 9.77
C TRP A 220 -7.37 -21.70 9.15
N ILE A 221 -6.31 -21.69 9.96
CA ILE A 221 -4.95 -21.39 9.52
C ILE A 221 -4.32 -22.65 8.92
N LYS A 222 -4.37 -22.79 7.60
CA LYS A 222 -3.78 -23.92 6.87
C LYS A 222 -2.30 -23.74 6.56
N ASN A 223 -1.87 -22.49 6.35
CA ASN A 223 -0.51 -22.15 5.93
C ASN A 223 0.23 -21.38 7.04
N LYS A 224 1.53 -21.64 7.17
CA LYS A 224 2.41 -20.88 8.07
C LYS A 224 2.94 -19.66 7.32
N ASN A 225 2.55 -18.47 7.76
CA ASN A 225 3.07 -17.23 7.20
C ASN A 225 4.26 -16.78 8.06
N CYS A 226 5.48 -17.00 7.56
CA CYS A 226 6.69 -16.61 8.28
C CYS A 226 6.80 -15.09 8.38
N HIS A 227 7.39 -14.59 9.46
CA HIS A 227 7.58 -13.16 9.58
C HIS A 227 8.66 -12.67 8.63
N ILE A 228 8.50 -11.45 8.16
CA ILE A 228 9.56 -10.74 7.46
C ILE A 228 10.35 -9.99 8.53
N PRO A 229 11.65 -10.26 8.72
CA PRO A 229 12.45 -9.57 9.74
C PRO A 229 12.41 -8.06 9.58
N MET A 230 12.43 -7.35 10.71
CA MET A 230 12.75 -5.92 10.69
C MET A 230 14.20 -5.73 10.28
N LEU A 231 14.60 -4.49 9.96
CA LEU A 231 16.01 -4.13 9.80
C LEU A 231 16.61 -3.61 11.10
N ASP A 232 17.87 -3.97 11.34
CA ASP A 232 18.69 -3.38 12.39
C ASP A 232 19.29 -2.03 11.95
N ASP A 233 19.96 -1.35 12.88
CA ASP A 233 20.61 -0.05 12.65
C ASP A 233 21.77 -0.08 11.64
N LYS A 234 22.26 -1.28 11.28
CA LYS A 234 23.26 -1.54 10.24
C LYS A 234 22.64 -1.95 8.91
N GLY A 235 21.32 -2.11 8.84
CA GLY A 235 20.60 -2.53 7.65
C GLY A 235 20.59 -4.05 7.41
N ASN A 236 20.97 -4.86 8.40
CA ASN A 236 20.83 -6.31 8.38
C ASN A 236 19.47 -6.74 8.96
N GLN A 237 19.16 -8.02 8.87
CA GLN A 237 17.95 -8.57 9.50
C GLN A 237 18.05 -8.49 11.03
N TYR A 238 17.03 -7.90 11.65
CA TYR A 238 16.84 -7.90 13.09
C TYR A 238 16.13 -9.20 13.50
N LEU A 239 16.90 -10.12 14.09
CA LEU A 239 16.46 -11.46 14.48
C LEU A 239 16.33 -11.61 16.00
N TYR A 240 16.30 -10.48 16.73
CA TYR A 240 16.23 -10.44 18.20
C TYR A 240 17.47 -11.05 18.88
N LEU A 241 18.63 -11.01 18.20
CA LEU A 241 19.90 -11.44 18.80
C LEU A 241 20.40 -10.40 19.81
N GLU A 242 21.16 -10.85 20.79
CA GLU A 242 21.77 -9.97 21.79
C GLU A 242 22.64 -8.89 21.11
N GLY A 243 22.48 -7.65 21.56
CA GLY A 243 23.21 -6.50 21.01
C GLY A 243 22.69 -5.92 19.70
N GLN A 244 21.72 -6.55 19.02
CA GLN A 244 21.07 -5.92 17.87
C GLN A 244 20.20 -4.73 18.30
N LYS A 245 20.20 -3.67 17.49
CA LYS A 245 19.34 -2.51 17.67
C LYS A 245 18.47 -2.32 16.43
N ILE A 246 17.17 -2.11 16.63
CA ILE A 246 16.24 -1.87 15.51
C ILE A 246 16.59 -0.55 14.84
N ARG A 247 16.47 -0.49 13.50
CA ARG A 247 16.61 0.74 12.72
C ARG A 247 15.77 1.88 13.34
N PRO A 248 16.35 3.06 13.62
CA PRO A 248 15.62 4.15 14.24
C PRO A 248 14.51 4.68 13.31
N ALA A 249 13.39 5.08 13.91
CA ALA A 249 12.30 5.72 13.20
C ALA A 249 12.75 7.07 12.60
N LYS A 250 12.16 7.42 11.46
CA LYS A 250 12.44 8.67 10.75
C LYS A 250 11.16 9.45 10.55
N PHE A 251 11.26 10.77 10.61
CA PHE A 251 10.18 11.64 10.19
C PHE A 251 9.91 11.44 8.69
N TYR A 252 8.64 11.35 8.32
CA TYR A 252 8.18 11.21 6.95
C TYR A 252 7.31 12.43 6.59
N PHE A 253 7.61 13.01 5.43
CA PHE A 253 6.83 14.09 4.84
C PHE A 253 6.84 13.96 3.32
N ASN A 254 5.67 14.17 2.71
CA ASN A 254 5.51 14.20 1.26
C ASN A 254 4.44 15.23 0.90
N VAL A 255 4.68 15.97 -0.19
CA VAL A 255 3.71 16.87 -0.81
C VAL A 255 3.74 16.67 -2.31
N GLY A 256 2.58 16.76 -2.94
CA GLY A 256 2.48 16.63 -4.38
C GLY A 256 1.07 16.81 -4.91
N GLY A 257 0.92 16.64 -6.22
CA GLY A 257 -0.34 16.81 -6.93
C GLY A 257 -0.74 15.51 -7.62
N ASN A 258 -2.00 15.12 -7.47
CA ASN A 258 -2.54 13.89 -8.03
C ASN A 258 -1.73 12.63 -7.70
N GLU A 259 -1.25 12.53 -6.46
CA GLU A 259 -0.46 11.41 -5.97
C GLU A 259 -1.19 10.07 -6.11
N GLY A 260 -0.41 8.98 -6.15
CA GLY A 260 -0.93 7.62 -6.08
C GLY A 260 -1.62 7.34 -4.75
N LEU A 261 -2.34 6.22 -4.65
CA LEU A 261 -2.97 5.84 -3.37
C LEU A 261 -1.94 5.53 -2.28
N PHE A 262 -0.83 4.88 -2.65
CA PHE A 262 0.19 4.42 -1.70
C PHE A 262 1.65 4.66 -2.16
N TYR A 263 1.97 4.48 -3.45
CA TYR A 263 3.34 4.50 -3.98
C TYR A 263 3.52 5.42 -5.20
#